data_AF-A0AAV7K401-F1
#
_entry.id   AF-A0AAV7K401-F1
#
_cell.length_a   1.000
_cell.length_b   1.000
_cell.length_c   1.000
_cell.angle_alpha   90.00
_cell.angle_beta   90.00
_cell.angle_gamma   90.00
#
_symmetry.space_group_name_H-M   'P 1'
#
loop_
_entity.id
_entity.type
_entity.pdbx_description
1 polymer ?
#
loop_
_entity_poly.entity_id
_entity_poly.type
_entity_poly.pdbx_seq_one_letter_code
_entity_poly.pdbx_strand_id
1 'polypeptide(L)'
;MESWYADKVGVFICIMNGACNDKLHWPIKYKSTFILFNQINNQNNFVHANVVTNLDKYSESLKRPTELRNKGLGTGSFILCTEILEEKYNKEDSITLQIRVELLPLL
;
A
#
# COMPACT_ATOMS: atom_id res chain seq x y z
N MET A 1 -32.85 1.99 -7.87
CA MET A 1 -32.05 2.61 -6.80
C MET A 1 -30.61 2.20 -7.07
N GLU A 2 -29.84 3.03 -7.76
CA GLU A 2 -28.42 2.74 -8.00
C GLU A 2 -27.66 2.97 -6.70
N SER A 3 -27.26 1.90 -6.05
CA SER A 3 -26.41 1.98 -4.87
C SER A 3 -24.97 2.25 -5.31
N TRP A 4 -24.43 3.39 -4.92
CA TRP A 4 -23.06 3.85 -5.11
C TRP A 4 -22.03 3.07 -4.25
N TYR A 5 -22.20 1.76 -4.12
CA TYR A 5 -21.22 0.94 -3.42
C TYR A 5 -19.95 0.88 -4.26
N ALA A 6 -18.84 1.33 -3.67
CA ALA A 6 -17.52 1.05 -4.20
C ALA A 6 -17.36 -0.47 -4.32
N ASP A 7 -17.07 -0.95 -5.53
CA ASP A 7 -16.92 -2.38 -5.84
C ASP A 7 -15.53 -2.91 -5.49
N LYS A 8 -14.60 -2.00 -5.20
CA LYS A 8 -13.18 -2.30 -4.97
C LYS A 8 -12.64 -1.63 -3.72
N VAL A 9 -11.76 -2.34 -3.05
CA VAL A 9 -10.90 -1.81 -2.00
C VAL A 9 -9.62 -1.27 -2.62
N GLY A 10 -9.21 -0.08 -2.20
CA GLY A 10 -7.93 0.52 -2.57
C GLY A 10 -6.89 0.38 -1.46
N VAL A 11 -5.62 0.28 -1.81
CA VAL A 11 -4.50 0.27 -0.86
C VAL A 11 -3.47 1.33 -1.24
N PHE A 12 -3.05 2.12 -0.25
CA PHE A 12 -2.12 3.24 -0.44
C PHE A 12 -1.11 3.28 0.70
N ILE A 13 0.15 3.54 0.38
CA ILE A 13 1.22 3.85 1.33
C ILE A 13 1.44 5.35 1.36
N CYS A 14 1.61 5.92 2.55
CA CYS A 14 1.97 7.32 2.73
C CYS A 14 3.25 7.42 3.57
N ILE A 15 4.05 8.44 3.27
CA ILE A 15 5.24 8.77 4.05
C ILE A 15 4.81 9.72 5.16
N MET A 16 5.14 9.38 6.40
CA MET A 16 4.82 10.19 7.57
C MET A 16 6.04 10.98 8.06
N ASN A 17 5.79 12.08 8.77
CA ASN A 17 6.87 12.80 9.44
C ASN A 17 7.43 11.95 10.59
N GLY A 18 8.69 11.52 10.47
CA GLY A 18 9.36 10.64 11.43
C GLY A 18 10.56 11.32 12.10
N ALA A 19 10.92 10.82 13.28
CA ALA A 19 12.04 11.36 14.07
C ALA A 19 13.41 11.32 13.37
N CYS A 20 13.56 10.45 12.36
CA CYS A 20 14.80 10.28 11.60
C CYS A 20 14.80 11.00 10.24
N ASN A 21 13.84 11.89 9.98
CA ASN A 21 13.71 12.54 8.67
C ASN A 21 14.94 13.35 8.23
N ASP A 22 15.69 13.93 9.18
CA ASP A 22 16.95 14.64 8.90
C ASP A 22 18.12 13.71 8.51
N LYS A 23 17.99 12.41 8.78
CA LYS A 23 19.01 11.40 8.48
C LYS A 23 18.73 10.64 7.17
N LEU A 24 17.57 10.87 6.56
CA LEU A 24 17.17 10.24 5.32
C LEU A 24 17.45 11.16 4.14
N HIS A 25 17.76 10.55 3.00
CA HIS A 25 17.83 11.28 1.74
C HIS A 25 16.44 11.51 1.16
N TRP A 26 16.26 12.68 0.55
CA TRP A 26 15.01 13.11 -0.06
C TRP A 26 15.24 13.63 -1.48
N PRO A 27 14.27 13.46 -2.40
CA PRO A 27 13.05 12.65 -2.26
C PRO A 27 13.37 11.16 -2.08
N ILE A 28 12.55 10.45 -1.31
CA ILE A 28 12.78 9.03 -1.05
C ILE A 28 12.40 8.20 -2.28
N LYS A 29 13.18 7.16 -2.54
CA LYS A 29 12.91 6.18 -3.60
C LYS A 29 12.74 4.81 -2.95
N TYR A 30 11.60 4.16 -3.21
CA TYR A 30 11.32 2.84 -2.66
C TYR A 30 10.47 2.00 -3.61
N LYS A 31 10.46 0.70 -3.37
CA LYS A 31 9.47 -0.22 -3.91
C LYS A 31 8.64 -0.73 -2.75
N SER A 32 7.32 -0.62 -2.86
CA SER A 32 6.40 -1.20 -1.89
C SER A 32 5.61 -2.34 -2.52
N THR A 33 5.47 -3.44 -1.79
CA THR A 33 4.64 -4.58 -2.16
C THR A 33 3.59 -4.80 -1.09
N PHE A 34 2.32 -4.76 -1.50
CA PHE A 34 1.18 -5.10 -0.67
C PHE A 34 0.80 -6.56 -0.92
N ILE A 35 0.62 -7.32 0.16
CA ILE A 35 0.34 -8.75 0.14
C ILE A 35 -0.85 -9.02 1.05
N LEU A 36 -2.01 -9.36 0.47
CA LEU A 36 -3.16 -9.85 1.23
C LEU A 36 -3.04 -11.36 1.43
N PHE A 37 -3.09 -11.80 2.67
CA PHE A 37 -2.90 -13.22 3.02
C PHE A 37 -4.19 -14.02 2.87
N ASN A 38 -4.09 -15.15 2.18
CA ASN A 38 -5.07 -16.22 2.34
C ASN A 38 -4.84 -16.90 3.70
N GLN A 39 -5.87 -16.89 4.56
CA GLN A 39 -5.84 -17.34 5.95
C GLN A 39 -6.35 -18.77 6.14
N ILE A 40 -6.88 -19.42 5.09
CA ILE A 40 -7.35 -20.81 5.14
C ILE A 40 -6.18 -21.78 4.91
N ASN A 41 -5.30 -21.45 3.95
CA ASN A 41 -4.11 -22.24 3.67
C ASN A 41 -2.88 -21.33 3.71
N ASN A 42 -1.86 -21.70 4.50
CA ASN A 42 -0.51 -21.10 4.44
C ASN A 42 0.19 -21.33 3.07
N GLN A 43 -0.53 -21.76 2.05
CA GLN A 43 -0.04 -21.99 0.70
C GLN A 43 -0.28 -20.74 -0.15
N ASN A 44 0.80 -20.04 -0.48
CA ASN A 44 1.14 -19.17 -1.63
C ASN A 44 0.07 -18.41 -2.47
N ASN A 45 -1.21 -18.41 -2.11
CA ASN A 45 -2.27 -17.71 -2.81
C ASN A 45 -2.45 -16.34 -2.17
N PHE A 46 -1.77 -15.35 -2.74
CA PHE A 46 -1.75 -14.00 -2.23
C PHE A 46 -2.26 -13.04 -3.29
N VAL A 47 -3.03 -12.02 -2.90
CA VAL A 47 -3.27 -10.87 -3.78
C VAL A 47 -2.10 -9.92 -3.62
N HIS A 48 -1.40 -9.68 -4.73
CA HIS A 48 -0.22 -8.83 -4.78
C HIS A 48 -0.52 -7.53 -5.51
N ALA A 49 -0.12 -6.40 -4.92
CA ALA A 49 0.05 -5.15 -5.65
C ALA A 49 1.46 -4.61 -5.43
N ASN A 50 2.16 -4.35 -6.52
CA ASN A 50 3.46 -3.72 -6.50
C ASN A 50 3.31 -2.24 -6.88
N VAL A 51 3.89 -1.37 -6.07
CA VAL A 51 3.99 0.06 -6.35
C VAL A 51 5.46 0.41 -6.33
N VAL A 52 5.99 0.73 -7.50
CA VAL A 52 7.37 1.22 -7.65
C VAL A 52 7.30 2.74 -7.74
N THR A 53 8.06 3.44 -6.89
CA THR A 53 8.10 4.90 -6.94
C THR A 53 8.79 5.37 -8.22
N ASN A 54 8.13 6.26 -8.95
CA ASN A 54 8.70 7.04 -10.03
C ASN A 54 8.78 8.51 -9.57
N LEU A 55 10.00 9.05 -9.48
CA LEU A 55 10.26 10.39 -8.95
C LEU A 55 9.68 11.50 -9.84
N ASP A 56 9.72 11.31 -11.17
CA ASP A 56 9.19 12.29 -12.13
C ASP A 56 7.67 12.40 -12.05
N LYS A 57 7.00 11.30 -11.70
CA LYS A 57 5.53 11.23 -11.62
C LYS A 57 4.97 11.58 -10.24
N TYR A 58 5.73 11.32 -9.17
CA TYR A 58 5.21 11.35 -7.80
C TYR A 58 6.05 12.20 -6.84
N SER A 59 6.78 13.20 -7.34
CA SER A 59 7.66 14.08 -6.56
C SER A 59 7.03 14.58 -5.24
N GLU A 60 5.79 15.06 -5.29
CA GLU A 60 5.06 15.56 -4.11
C GLU A 60 4.72 14.48 -3.07
N SER A 61 4.55 13.25 -3.51
CA SER A 61 4.28 12.12 -2.61
C SER A 61 5.56 11.55 -1.99
N LEU A 62 6.72 11.87 -2.56
CA LEU A 62 8.03 11.30 -2.23
C LEU A 62 9.00 12.28 -1.55
N LYS A 63 8.66 13.57 -1.52
CA LYS A 63 9.44 14.59 -0.81
C LYS A 63 9.43 14.39 0.72
N ARG A 64 10.30 15.08 1.43
CA ARG A 64 10.26 15.11 2.90
C ARG A 64 8.90 15.63 3.38
N PRO A 65 8.18 14.91 4.25
CA PRO A 65 6.93 15.41 4.82
C PRO A 65 7.18 16.67 5.65
N THR A 66 6.50 17.75 5.28
CA THR A 66 6.44 19.00 6.07
C THR A 66 5.24 19.03 7.00
N GLU A 67 4.20 18.26 6.67
CA GLU A 67 2.99 18.04 7.47
C GLU A 67 3.01 16.64 8.09
N LEU A 68 1.87 16.16 8.61
CA LEU A 68 1.74 14.84 9.21
C LEU A 68 2.12 13.71 8.23
N ARG A 69 1.71 13.82 6.96
CA ARG A 69 1.98 12.83 5.92
C ARG A 69 1.91 13.43 4.51
N ASN A 70 2.60 12.78 3.57
CA ASN A 70 2.43 13.05 2.14
C ASN A 70 1.14 12.43 1.58
N LYS A 71 0.83 12.78 0.32
CA LYS A 71 -0.19 12.09 -0.48
C LYS A 71 0.16 10.61 -0.63
N GLY A 72 -0.85 9.74 -0.50
CA GLY A 72 -0.67 8.30 -0.61
C GLY A 72 -0.42 7.84 -2.05
N LEU A 73 0.49 6.88 -2.21
CA LEU A 73 0.76 6.17 -3.47
C LEU A 73 0.26 4.74 -3.35
N GLY A 74 -0.41 4.24 -4.38
CA GLY A 74 -1.18 3.02 -4.25
C GLY A 74 -1.95 2.64 -5.50
N THR A 75 -2.94 1.78 -5.29
CA THR A 75 -3.94 1.43 -6.30
C THR A 75 -5.34 1.56 -5.69
N GLY A 76 -6.26 2.17 -6.44
CA GLY A 76 -7.68 2.21 -6.07
C GLY A 76 -8.44 0.93 -6.42
N SER A 77 -7.75 -0.10 -6.93
CA SER A 77 -8.34 -1.36 -7.38
C SER A 77 -7.46 -2.52 -6.93
N PHE A 78 -7.28 -2.67 -5.62
CA PHE A 78 -6.46 -3.71 -5.02
C PHE A 78 -7.16 -5.07 -5.06
N ILE A 79 -8.42 -5.10 -4.63
CA ILE A 79 -9.25 -6.31 -4.57
C ILE A 79 -10.73 -5.91 -4.65
N LEU A 80 -11.60 -6.81 -5.12
CA LEU A 80 -13.04 -6.60 -5.07
C LEU A 80 -13.56 -6.65 -3.63
N CYS A 81 -14.55 -5.82 -3.31
CA CYS A 81 -15.23 -5.84 -2.01
C CYS A 81 -15.91 -7.19 -1.75
N THR A 82 -16.41 -7.87 -2.77
CA THR A 82 -16.98 -9.22 -2.61
C THR A 82 -15.92 -10.27 -2.31
N GLU A 83 -14.74 -10.13 -2.93
CA GLU A 83 -13.66 -11.11 -2.79
C GLU A 83 -12.98 -11.00 -1.42
N ILE A 84 -12.74 -9.78 -0.91
CA ILE A 84 -12.09 -9.60 0.41
C ILE A 84 -12.93 -10.17 1.57
N LEU A 85 -14.25 -10.32 1.37
CA LEU A 85 -15.17 -10.89 2.35
C LEU A 85 -15.20 -12.42 2.34
N GLU A 86 -14.58 -13.07 1.35
CA GLU A 86 -14.48 -14.52 1.31
C GLU A 86 -13.68 -15.04 2.52
N GLU A 87 -14.08 -16.19 3.07
CA GLU A 87 -13.45 -16.81 4.26
C GLU A 87 -11.94 -17.00 4.10
N LYS A 88 -11.47 -17.13 2.85
CA LYS A 88 -10.05 -17.24 2.54
C LYS A 88 -9.26 -15.98 2.90
N TYR A 89 -9.86 -14.80 2.88
CA TYR A 89 -9.19 -13.54 3.24
C TYR A 89 -9.71 -12.94 4.56
N ASN A 90 -10.98 -13.15 4.88
CA ASN A 90 -11.62 -12.69 6.11
C ASN A 90 -11.83 -13.87 7.06
N LYS A 91 -11.01 -13.97 8.10
CA LYS A 91 -11.10 -15.00 9.13
C LYS A 91 -11.36 -14.33 10.47
N GLU A 92 -12.40 -14.74 11.19
CA GLU A 92 -12.78 -14.16 12.49
C GLU A 92 -12.92 -12.63 12.42
N ASP A 93 -13.58 -12.13 11.37
CA ASP A 93 -13.76 -10.70 11.09
C ASP A 93 -12.44 -9.90 11.00
N SER A 94 -11.37 -10.57 10.58
CA SER A 94 -10.04 -9.99 10.43
C SER A 94 -9.42 -10.29 9.07
N ILE A 95 -8.66 -9.32 8.55
CA ILE A 95 -7.83 -9.46 7.35
C ILE A 95 -6.35 -9.26 7.72
N THR A 96 -5.45 -9.98 7.06
CA THR A 96 -4.01 -9.80 7.24
C THR A 96 -3.38 -9.22 5.98
N LEU A 97 -2.83 -8.00 6.09
CA LEU A 97 -2.10 -7.31 5.04
C LEU A 97 -0.64 -7.13 5.44
N GLN A 98 0.30 -7.68 4.67
CA GLN A 98 1.72 -7.35 4.81
C GLN A 98 2.10 -6.26 3.81
N ILE A 99 2.88 -5.30 4.29
CA ILE A 99 3.50 -4.27 3.47
C ILE A 99 5.00 -4.48 3.54
N ARG A 100 5.63 -4.76 2.40
CA ARG A 100 7.09 -4.82 2.28
C ARG A 100 7.57 -3.54 1.63
N VAL A 101 8.62 -2.93 2.19
CA VAL A 101 9.21 -1.70 1.66
C VAL A 101 10.71 -1.94 1.46
N GLU A 102 11.17 -1.76 0.23
CA GLU A 102 12.57 -1.86 -0.17
C GLU A 102 13.04 -0.46 -0.56
N LEU A 103 14.05 0.07 0.13
CA LEU A 103 14.68 1.33 -0.26
C LEU A 103 15.50 1.10 -1.53
N LEU A 104 15.32 1.97 -2.51
CA LEU A 104 16.06 1.90 -3.77
C LEU A 104 17.27 2.84 -3.71
N PRO A 105 18.41 2.46 -4.30
CA PRO A 105 19.57 3.33 -4.34
C PRO A 105 19.25 4.63 -5.09
N LEU A 106 19.83 5.72 -4.59
CA LEU A 106 19.91 6.98 -5.29
C LEU A 106 21.01 6.81 -6.34
N LEU A 107 20.65 6.95 -7.62
CA LEU A 107 21.61 6.97 -8.72
C LEU A 107 22.32 8.32 -8.75
#